data_AF-A0A7C4DDB4-F1
#
_entry.id   AF-A0A7C4DDB4-F1
#
_cell.length_a   1.000
_cell.length_b   1.000
_cell.length_c   1.000
_cell.angle_alpha   90.00
_cell.angle_beta   90.00
_cell.angle_gamma   90.00
#
_symmetry.space_group_name_H-M   'P 1'
#
loop_
_entity.id
_entity.type
_entity.pdbx_description
1 polymer ?
#
loop_
_entity_poly.entity_id
_entity_poly.type
_entity_poly.pdbx_seq_one_letter_code
_entity_poly.pdbx_strand_id
1 'polypeptide(L)' 'MNEHFMVETEFLFGFQPKDKHYDIVSKILKAYMATKPFPVYYPVSALIEIREVMASHGKSAVERLNALIYIKA' A
#
# COMPACT_ATOMS: atom_id res chain seq x y z
N MET A 1 -17.45 3.92 18.26
CA MET A 1 -16.62 2.70 18.13
C MET A 1 -15.32 3.14 17.48
N ASN A 2 -14.18 2.99 18.16
CA ASN A 2 -12.87 3.24 17.55
C ASN A 2 -12.48 1.98 16.77
N GLU A 3 -13.06 1.84 15.57
CA GLU A 3 -12.66 0.78 14.66
C GLU A 3 -11.35 1.17 14.00
N HIS A 4 -10.29 0.44 14.34
CA HIS A 4 -9.01 0.52 13.66
C HIS A 4 -9.00 -0.49 12.53
N PHE A 5 -8.88 -0.03 11.30
CA PHE A 5 -8.84 -0.91 10.13
C PHE A 5 -7.41 -1.33 9.86
N MET A 6 -7.16 -2.63 9.78
CA MET A 6 -5.86 -3.16 9.37
C MET A 6 -5.83 -3.28 7.85
N VAL A 7 -4.73 -2.84 7.22
CA VAL A 7 -4.51 -3.04 5.80
C VAL A 7 -3.75 -4.36 5.58
N GLU A 8 -4.41 -5.30 4.93
CA GLU A 8 -3.83 -6.58 4.53
C GLU A 8 -2.84 -6.44 3.38
N THR A 9 -1.84 -7.32 3.32
CA THR A 9 -0.83 -7.29 2.27
C THR A 9 -1.45 -7.48 0.88
N GLU A 10 -2.49 -8.29 0.73
CA GLU A 10 -3.19 -8.51 -0.54
C GLU A 10 -3.77 -7.22 -1.13
N PHE A 11 -4.27 -6.33 -0.28
CA PHE A 11 -4.73 -5.02 -0.73
C PHE A 11 -3.56 -4.20 -1.28
N LEU A 12 -2.41 -4.24 -0.60
CA LEU A 12 -1.20 -3.54 -1.02
C LEU A 12 -0.59 -4.14 -2.30
N PHE A 13 -0.74 -5.44 -2.55
CA PHE A 13 -0.32 -6.04 -3.83
C PHE A 13 -1.09 -5.49 -5.02
N GLY A 14 -2.36 -5.10 -4.82
CA GLY A 14 -3.10 -4.35 -5.81
C GLY A 14 -2.46 -2.99 -6.14
N PHE A 15 -1.50 -2.47 -5.36
CA PHE A 15 -0.74 -1.26 -5.69
C PHE A 15 0.49 -1.53 -6.59
N GLN A 16 0.52 -2.68 -7.27
CA GLN A 16 1.52 -3.02 -8.28
C GLN A 16 1.01 -2.67 -9.69
N PRO A 17 1.76 -1.94 -10.54
CA PRO A 17 1.30 -1.52 -11.87
C PRO A 17 0.88 -2.64 -12.84
N LYS A 18 1.28 -3.88 -12.59
CA LYS A 18 0.93 -5.06 -13.40
C LYS A 18 -0.22 -5.88 -12.79
N ASP A 19 -0.70 -5.52 -11.61
CA ASP A 19 -1.82 -6.20 -10.97
C ASP A 19 -3.15 -5.78 -11.61
N LYS A 20 -4.08 -6.72 -11.77
CA LYS A 20 -5.40 -6.45 -12.36
C LYS A 20 -6.24 -5.47 -11.54
N HIS A 21 -5.90 -5.27 -10.27
CA HIS A 21 -6.54 -4.35 -9.35
C HIS A 21 -5.79 -3.01 -9.21
N TYR A 22 -4.75 -2.76 -10.01
CA TYR A 22 -3.95 -1.53 -9.95
C TYR A 22 -4.78 -0.25 -9.93
N ASP A 23 -5.68 -0.10 -10.89
CA ASP A 23 -6.47 1.12 -11.03
C ASP A 23 -7.44 1.33 -9.85
N ILE A 24 -8.06 0.25 -9.35
CA ILE A 24 -9.04 0.35 -8.27
C ILE A 24 -8.34 0.62 -6.93
N VAL A 25 -7.26 -0.10 -6.62
CA VAL A 25 -6.50 0.11 -5.38
C VAL A 25 -5.85 1.49 -5.37
N SER A 26 -5.27 1.92 -6.48
CA SER A 26 -4.70 3.27 -6.60
C SER A 26 -5.74 4.37 -6.39
N LYS A 27 -6.97 4.20 -6.91
CA LYS A 27 -8.08 5.14 -6.67
C LYS A 27 -8.52 5.15 -5.21
N ILE A 28 -8.64 3.98 -4.58
CA ILE A 28 -9.00 3.86 -3.17
C ILE A 28 -7.95 4.54 -2.30
N LEU A 29 -6.67 4.22 -2.50
CA LEU A 29 -5.56 4.85 -1.76
C LEU A 29 -5.56 6.35 -1.97
N LYS A 30 -5.70 6.84 -3.21
CA LYS A 30 -5.77 8.29 -3.48
C LYS A 30 -6.94 8.97 -2.76
N ALA A 31 -8.12 8.36 -2.78
CA ALA A 31 -9.31 8.90 -2.09
C ALA A 31 -9.15 8.88 -0.56
N TYR A 32 -8.61 7.78 -0.03
CA TYR A 32 -8.31 7.64 1.39
C TYR A 32 -7.28 8.68 1.84
N MET A 33 -6.17 8.84 1.11
CA MET A 33 -5.10 9.79 1.46
C MET A 33 -5.55 11.25 1.40
N ALA A 34 -6.55 11.57 0.58
CA ALA A 34 -7.10 12.92 0.47
C ALA A 34 -7.94 13.35 1.69
N THR A 35 -8.56 12.39 2.39
CA THR A 35 -9.57 12.69 3.43
C THR A 35 -9.28 12.05 4.79
N LYS A 36 -8.53 10.95 4.81
CA LYS A 36 -8.19 10.11 5.99
C LYS A 36 -9.37 9.95 6.96
N PRO A 37 -10.51 9.43 6.48
CA PRO A 37 -11.78 9.50 7.21
C PRO A 37 -11.80 8.61 8.46
N PHE A 38 -10.87 7.67 8.57
CA PHE A 38 -10.70 6.76 9.71
C PHE A 38 -9.23 6.37 9.83
N PRO A 39 -8.76 5.93 11.01
CA PRO A 39 -7.40 5.44 11.19
C PRO A 39 -7.23 4.06 10.56
N VAL A 40 -6.11 3.87 9.84
CA VAL A 40 -5.65 2.56 9.38
C VAL A 40 -4.32 2.17 10.02
N TYR A 41 -4.15 0.88 10.26
CA TYR A 41 -2.90 0.28 10.72
C TYR A 41 -2.29 -0.56 9.61
N TYR A 42 -0.98 -0.37 9.39
CA TYR A 42 -0.19 -1.19 8.49
C TYR A 42 0.72 -2.09 9.33
N PRO A 43 0.49 -3.41 9.35
CA PRO A 43 1.41 -4.35 9.97
C PRO A 43 2.81 -4.19 9.40
N VAL A 44 3.83 -4.25 10.25
CA VAL A 44 5.23 -4.19 9.79
C VAL A 44 5.54 -5.33 8.83
N SER A 45 4.95 -6.51 9.04
CA SER A 45 5.04 -7.66 8.12
C SER A 45 4.52 -7.31 6.72
N ALA A 46 3.35 -6.67 6.61
CA ALA A 46 2.77 -6.26 5.33
C ALA A 46 3.69 -5.27 4.58
N LEU A 47 4.31 -4.33 5.30
CA LEU A 47 5.28 -3.38 4.73
C LEU A 47 6.57 -4.07 4.24
N ILE A 48 7.03 -5.11 4.96
CA ILE A 48 8.19 -5.92 4.54
C ILE A 48 7.84 -6.74 3.31
N GLU A 49 6.68 -7.40 3.31
CA GLU A 49 6.23 -8.25 2.19
C GLU A 49 6.10 -7.44 0.90
N ILE A 50 5.44 -6.29 0.91
CA ILE A 50 5.35 -5.46 -0.31
C ILE A 50 6.72 -4.97 -0.77
N ARG A 51 7.62 -4.62 0.15
CA ARG A 51 8.99 -4.21 -0.20
C ARG A 51 9.74 -5.32 -0.93
N GLU A 52 9.60 -6.57 -0.48
CA GLU A 52 10.23 -7.73 -1.12
C GLU A 52 9.58 -8.09 -2.45
N VAL A 53 8.25 -8.04 -2.56
CA VAL A 53 7.53 -8.25 -3.83
C VAL A 53 7.90 -7.19 -4.87
N MET A 54 8.02 -5.93 -4.48
CA MET A 54 8.50 -4.90 -5.38
C MET A 54 9.94 -5.15 -5.82
N ALA A 55 10.80 -5.65 -4.91
CA ALA A 55 12.19 -5.98 -5.23
C ALA A 55 12.27 -7.14 -6.24
N SER A 56 11.46 -8.20 -6.07
CA SER A 56 11.40 -9.31 -7.03
C SER A 56 10.89 -8.88 -8.41
N HIS A 57 10.18 -7.76 -8.50
CA HIS A 57 9.76 -7.14 -9.76
C HIS A 57 10.75 -6.12 -10.33
N GLY A 58 11.98 -6.09 -9.82
CA GLY A 58 13.05 -5.24 -10.34
C GLY A 58 12.91 -3.76 -9.98
N LYS A 59 12.07 -3.42 -8.98
CA LYS A 59 11.94 -2.04 -8.52
C LYS A 59 13.16 -1.61 -7.71
N SER A 60 13.67 -0.43 -8.05
CA SER A 60 14.82 0.18 -7.37
C SER A 60 14.52 0.45 -5.89
N ALA A 61 15.56 0.68 -5.09
CA ALA A 61 15.39 1.08 -3.69
C ALA A 61 14.58 2.38 -3.54
N VAL A 62 14.76 3.33 -4.48
CA VAL A 62 14.05 4.62 -4.49
C VAL A 62 12.57 4.42 -4.79
N GLU A 63 12.22 3.65 -5.82
CA GLU A 63 10.81 3.33 -6.13
C GLU A 63 10.11 2.63 -4.96
N ARG A 64 10.80 1.69 -4.30
CA ARG A 64 10.28 0.99 -3.13
C ARG A 64 10.04 1.92 -1.94
N LEU A 65 11.00 2.79 -1.64
CA LEU A 65 10.86 3.78 -0.57
C LEU A 65 9.71 4.76 -0.86
N ASN A 66 9.59 5.25 -2.10
CA ASN A 66 8.53 6.16 -2.49
C ASN A 66 7.14 5.51 -2.35
N ALA A 67 6.99 4.24 -2.70
CA ALA A 67 5.73 3.51 -2.50
C ALA A 67 5.38 3.35 -1.01
N LEU A 68 6.35 2.98 -0.17
CA LEU A 68 6.14 2.85 1.28
C LEU A 68 5.76 4.19 1.93
N ILE A 69 6.41 5.29 1.51
CA ILE A 69 6.04 6.64 1.94
C ILE A 69 4.61 6.94 1.50
N TYR A 70 4.25 6.69 0.24
CA TYR A 70 2.90 6.97 -0.26
C TYR A 70 1.82 6.20 0.50
N ILE A 71 2.04 4.90 0.79
CA ILE A 71 1.08 4.05 1.50
C ILE A 71 0.90 4.50 2.95
N LYS A 72 1.99 4.89 3.63
CA LYS A 72 1.98 5.24 5.06
C LYS A 72 1.67 6.72 5.34
N ALA A 73 1.91 7.62 4.39
CA ALA A 73 1.90 9.07 4.59
C ALA A 73 0.55 9.62 5.07
#